data_AF-X1F7F8-F1
#
_entry.id   AF-X1F7F8-F1
#
_cell.length_a   1.000
_cell.length_b   1.000
_cell.length_c   1.000
_cell.angle_alpha   90.00
_cell.angle_beta   90.00
_cell.angle_gamma   90.00
#
_symmetry.space_group_name_H-M   'P 1'
#
loop_
_entity.id
_entity.type
_entity.pdbx_description
1 polymer ?
#
loop_
_entity_poly.entity_id
_entity_poly.type
_entity_poly.pdbx_seq_one_letter_code
_entity_poly.pdbx_strand_id
1 'polypeptide(L)'
;MKNILRFFTGKTEKVVDKMRDKREEELNESMGRESIKITGGVKLTGRDKNGKVLFVKRQKNLITNAGFDLICDVIGLDAQPSDITHIAIGDGVAGDATKTILTNETDRQAGTYAHTEGTKIFTFKATFTNVVAATEYGCFNDPTINAGDMLNIAGFSSITVDSLEIEVTFTLS
;
A
#
# COMPACT_ATOMS: atom_id res chain seq x y z
N MET A 1 -8.16 68.92 29.85
CA MET A 1 -8.77 67.60 29.52
C MET A 1 -8.97 67.51 28.01
N LYS A 2 -8.82 66.30 27.43
CA LYS A 2 -8.73 65.93 25.99
C LYS A 2 -7.28 65.88 25.49
N ASN A 3 -6.71 64.79 25.01
CA ASN A 3 -7.25 63.47 24.65
C ASN A 3 -6.19 62.39 24.88
N ILE A 4 -6.44 61.54 25.88
CA ILE A 4 -5.99 60.14 25.90
C ILE A 4 -6.77 59.45 24.78
N LEU A 5 -6.29 59.51 23.54
CA LEU A 5 -6.67 58.57 22.47
C LEU A 5 -5.83 58.79 21.21
N ARG A 6 -4.58 58.32 21.21
CA ARG A 6 -3.89 57.89 19.98
C ARG A 6 -3.09 56.62 20.26
N PHE A 7 -3.77 55.65 20.86
CA PHE A 7 -3.34 54.27 20.88
C PHE A 7 -3.88 53.60 19.60
N PHE A 8 -2.96 53.03 18.80
CA PHE A 8 -3.19 52.00 17.78
C PHE A 8 -3.99 52.33 16.49
N THR A 9 -3.47 53.13 15.56
CA THR A 9 -4.06 53.18 14.20
C THR A 9 -3.05 53.20 13.03
N GLY A 10 -1.83 52.69 13.21
CA GLY A 10 -0.78 52.83 12.17
C GLY A 10 0.23 51.69 12.00
N LYS A 11 0.08 50.53 12.66
CA LYS A 11 0.77 49.31 12.20
C LYS A 11 -0.06 48.77 11.03
N THR A 12 0.25 49.33 9.86
CA THR A 12 -0.42 49.11 8.57
C THR A 12 -0.74 47.64 8.36
N GLU A 13 -1.93 47.33 7.84
CA GLU A 13 -2.51 45.98 7.66
C GLU A 13 -1.50 44.91 7.21
N LYS A 14 -0.53 45.27 6.36
CA LYS A 14 0.60 44.43 5.94
C LYS A 14 1.40 43.80 7.09
N VAL A 15 1.58 44.51 8.20
CA VAL A 15 2.28 44.01 9.40
C VAL A 15 1.40 43.01 10.15
N VAL A 16 0.09 43.24 10.18
CA VAL A 16 -0.89 42.35 10.81
C VAL A 16 -1.05 41.06 10.01
N ASP A 17 -1.12 41.15 8.68
CA ASP A 17 -1.15 39.99 7.79
C ASP A 17 0.12 39.15 7.93
N LYS A 18 1.30 39.78 7.93
CA LYS A 18 2.56 39.06 8.15
C LYS A 18 2.64 38.36 9.51
N MET A 19 2.02 38.94 10.55
CA MET A 19 1.93 38.30 11.87
C MET A 19 0.94 37.14 11.87
N ARG A 20 -0.14 37.22 11.08
CA ARG A 20 -1.11 36.13 10.91
C ARG A 20 -0.49 34.97 10.15
N ASP A 21 0.17 35.22 9.02
CA ASP A 21 0.83 34.19 8.22
C ASP A 21 1.93 33.47 9.02
N LYS A 22 2.74 34.22 9.77
CA LYS A 22 3.77 33.64 10.66
C LYS A 22 3.16 32.79 11.77
N ARG A 23 2.02 33.23 12.33
CA ARG A 23 1.30 32.45 13.35
C ARG A 23 0.66 31.20 12.75
N GLU A 24 0.13 31.25 11.53
CA GLU A 24 -0.41 30.09 10.82
C GLU A 24 0.71 29.10 10.46
N GLU A 25 1.89 29.58 10.05
CA GLU A 25 3.09 28.76 9.83
C GLU A 25 3.56 28.09 11.14
N GLU A 26 3.71 28.86 12.22
CA GLU A 26 4.07 28.33 13.55
C GLU A 26 3.03 27.35 14.09
N LEU A 27 1.73 27.61 13.85
CA LEU A 27 0.65 26.68 14.20
C LEU A 27 0.75 25.39 13.39
N ASN A 28 0.97 25.47 12.08
CA ASN A 28 1.15 24.31 11.20
C ASN A 28 2.43 23.51 11.47
N GLU A 29 3.47 24.15 12.01
CA GLU A 29 4.67 23.47 12.50
C GLU A 29 4.45 22.85 13.89
N SER A 30 3.67 23.52 14.76
CA SER A 30 3.35 23.04 16.11
C SER A 30 2.32 21.90 16.11
N MET A 31 1.41 21.88 15.14
CA MET A 31 0.58 20.73 14.85
C MET A 31 1.45 19.74 14.09
N GLY A 32 1.90 18.68 14.76
CA GLY A 32 2.77 17.68 14.14
C GLY A 32 2.24 17.27 12.77
N ARG A 33 3.01 17.53 11.72
CA ARG A 33 2.65 17.12 10.36
C ARG A 33 2.59 15.59 10.33
N GLU A 34 1.39 15.04 10.29
CA GLU A 34 1.20 13.62 10.04
C GLU A 34 1.57 13.34 8.58
N SER A 35 2.67 12.61 8.37
CA SER A 35 2.98 12.06 7.04
C SER A 35 2.22 10.76 6.88
N ILE A 36 1.46 10.59 5.80
CA ILE A 36 0.93 9.28 5.43
C ILE A 36 2.02 8.51 4.68
N LYS A 37 2.38 7.33 5.20
CA LYS A 37 3.21 6.36 4.48
C LYS A 37 2.52 5.00 4.50
N ILE A 38 2.57 4.32 3.37
CA ILE A 38 2.22 2.90 3.27
C ILE A 38 3.49 2.13 2.92
N THR A 39 3.76 1.08 3.68
CA THR A 39 4.85 0.14 3.39
C THR A 39 4.30 -1.27 3.35
N GLY A 40 4.81 -2.08 2.44
CA GLY A 40 4.38 -3.45 2.29
C GLY A 40 5.53 -4.45 2.32
N GLY A 41 5.18 -5.69 2.61
CA GLY A 41 6.07 -6.83 2.53
C GLY A 41 5.29 -8.12 2.36
N VAL A 42 5.94 -9.12 1.78
CA VAL A 42 5.36 -10.45 1.60
C VAL A 42 6.13 -11.47 2.41
N LYS A 43 5.38 -12.40 3.00
CA LYS A 43 5.89 -13.62 3.63
C LYS A 43 5.45 -14.81 2.77
N LEU A 44 6.42 -15.64 2.41
CA LEU A 44 6.24 -16.83 1.59
C LEU A 44 6.51 -18.05 2.47
N THR A 45 5.54 -18.95 2.61
CA THR A 45 5.68 -20.20 3.37
C THR A 45 5.48 -21.39 2.43
N GLY A 46 6.56 -22.09 2.10
CA GLY A 46 6.52 -23.28 1.24
C GLY A 46 6.42 -24.56 2.04
N ARG A 47 5.61 -25.51 1.59
CA ARG A 47 5.37 -26.80 2.24
C ARG A 47 5.42 -27.97 1.26
N ASP A 48 5.81 -29.14 1.76
CA ASP A 48 5.68 -30.40 1.02
C ASP A 48 4.24 -30.95 1.07
N LYS A 49 4.00 -32.04 0.34
CA LYS A 49 2.71 -32.75 0.28
C LYS A 49 2.17 -33.23 1.62
N ASN A 50 3.01 -33.34 2.65
CA ASN A 50 2.62 -33.74 4.00
C ASN A 50 2.37 -32.52 4.91
N GLY A 51 2.46 -31.29 4.37
CA GLY A 51 2.30 -30.04 5.10
C GLY A 51 3.54 -29.59 5.88
N LYS A 52 4.68 -30.30 5.75
CA LYS A 52 5.93 -29.91 6.42
C LYS A 52 6.44 -28.62 5.80
N VAL A 53 6.73 -27.62 6.64
CA VAL A 53 7.35 -26.37 6.21
C VAL A 53 8.75 -26.65 5.68
N LEU A 54 8.98 -26.30 4.42
CA LEU A 54 10.28 -26.37 3.76
C LEU A 54 11.05 -25.07 3.94
N PHE A 55 10.35 -23.93 3.86
CA PHE A 55 10.95 -22.62 4.09
C PHE A 55 9.90 -21.58 4.54
N VAL A 56 10.40 -20.51 5.16
CA VAL A 56 9.69 -19.24 5.32
C VAL A 56 10.63 -18.12 4.85
N LYS A 57 10.20 -17.31 3.89
CA LYS A 57 10.97 -16.18 3.36
C LYS A 57 10.17 -14.89 3.48
N ARG A 58 10.86 -13.76 3.58
CA ARG A 58 10.25 -12.43 3.57
C ARG A 58 10.90 -11.58 2.49
N GLN A 59 10.09 -10.82 1.76
CA GLN A 59 10.53 -9.95 0.68
C GLN A 59 9.81 -8.62 0.78
N LYS A 60 10.50 -7.51 0.48
CA LYS A 60 9.85 -6.20 0.34
C LYS A 60 9.08 -6.17 -0.97
N ASN A 61 7.93 -5.51 -0.98
CA ASN A 61 7.18 -5.29 -2.21
C ASN A 61 7.25 -3.82 -2.65
N LEU A 62 6.96 -3.62 -3.92
CA LEU A 62 6.82 -2.33 -4.55
C LEU A 62 5.33 -2.09 -4.78
N ILE A 63 4.82 -0.94 -4.34
CA ILE A 63 3.49 -0.46 -4.77
C ILE A 63 3.62 0.00 -6.22
N THR A 64 2.73 -0.44 -7.09
CA THR A 64 2.75 -0.02 -8.50
C THR A 64 2.11 1.37 -8.65
N ASN A 65 2.24 1.99 -9.82
CA ASN A 65 1.53 3.23 -10.13
C ASN A 65 0.01 3.03 -10.04
N ALA A 66 -0.52 1.96 -10.64
CA ALA A 66 -1.94 1.61 -10.54
C ALA A 66 -2.37 1.35 -9.08
N GLY A 67 -1.48 0.81 -8.24
CA GLY A 67 -1.71 0.63 -6.82
C GLY A 67 -1.82 1.97 -6.06
N PHE A 68 -1.00 2.96 -6.42
CA PHE A 68 -1.15 4.31 -5.87
C PHE A 68 -2.43 4.99 -6.34
N ASP A 69 -2.80 4.83 -7.61
CA ASP A 69 -4.05 5.37 -8.16
C ASP A 69 -5.24 4.74 -7.44
N LEU A 70 -5.27 3.41 -7.26
CA LEU A 70 -6.30 2.69 -6.50
C LEU A 70 -6.42 3.21 -5.06
N ILE A 71 -5.30 3.43 -4.36
CA ILE A 71 -5.32 3.98 -2.99
C ILE A 71 -5.92 5.39 -2.99
N CYS A 72 -5.53 6.24 -3.94
CA CYS A 72 -6.08 7.59 -4.06
C CYS A 72 -7.58 7.57 -4.35
N ASP A 73 -8.01 6.71 -5.27
CA ASP A 73 -9.39 6.61 -5.73
C ASP A 73 -10.32 6.04 -4.65
N VAL A 74 -9.85 5.08 -3.84
CA VAL A 74 -10.59 4.60 -2.66
C VAL A 74 -10.85 5.74 -1.66
N ILE A 75 -9.92 6.69 -1.53
CA ILE A 75 -10.06 7.83 -0.61
C ILE A 75 -10.91 8.95 -1.23
N GLY A 76 -10.75 9.21 -2.53
CA GLY A 76 -11.23 10.43 -3.18
C GLY A 76 -12.52 10.30 -3.99
N LEU A 77 -12.87 9.10 -4.48
CA LEU A 77 -14.05 8.90 -5.32
C LEU A 77 -15.26 8.45 -4.50
N ASP A 78 -16.44 8.92 -4.90
CA ASP A 78 -17.73 8.43 -4.39
C ASP A 78 -17.98 6.98 -4.84
N ALA A 79 -17.72 6.70 -6.13
CA ALA A 79 -17.67 5.36 -6.68
C ALA A 79 -16.25 4.80 -6.58
N GLN A 80 -15.97 4.14 -5.45
CA GLN A 80 -14.67 3.52 -5.20
C GLN A 80 -14.37 2.38 -6.19
N PRO A 81 -13.10 2.15 -6.54
CA PRO A 81 -12.71 0.98 -7.33
C PRO A 81 -12.98 -0.32 -6.56
N SER A 82 -13.04 -1.44 -7.26
CA SER A 82 -13.20 -2.77 -6.63
C SER A 82 -12.10 -3.05 -5.61
N ASP A 83 -12.46 -3.75 -4.54
CA ASP A 83 -11.54 -4.18 -3.49
C ASP A 83 -10.43 -5.09 -4.04
N ILE A 84 -9.25 -5.00 -3.43
CA ILE A 84 -8.19 -6.01 -3.62
C ILE A 84 -8.67 -7.32 -3.01
N THR A 85 -8.84 -8.32 -3.88
CA THR A 85 -9.50 -9.59 -3.55
C THR A 85 -8.70 -10.81 -3.96
N HIS A 86 -7.65 -10.65 -4.77
CA HIS A 86 -6.90 -11.76 -5.34
C HIS A 86 -5.39 -11.60 -5.14
N ILE A 87 -4.71 -12.73 -5.01
CA ILE A 87 -3.26 -12.82 -5.10
C ILE A 87 -2.96 -13.70 -6.31
N ALA A 88 -2.05 -13.26 -7.18
CA ALA A 88 -1.57 -14.04 -8.30
C ALA A 88 -0.09 -14.37 -8.14
N ILE A 89 0.34 -15.47 -8.73
CA ILE A 89 1.74 -15.88 -8.88
C ILE A 89 2.07 -16.06 -10.36
N GLY A 90 3.34 -15.89 -10.69
CA GLY A 90 3.86 -16.06 -12.03
C GLY A 90 5.28 -16.63 -12.04
N ASP A 91 5.73 -17.06 -13.21
CA ASP A 91 7.09 -17.61 -13.45
C ASP A 91 7.98 -16.67 -14.30
N GLY A 92 7.59 -15.40 -14.40
CA GLY A 92 8.33 -14.37 -15.12
C GLY A 92 9.32 -13.60 -14.26
N VAL A 93 9.59 -12.35 -14.65
CA VAL A 93 10.47 -11.44 -13.92
C VAL A 93 9.64 -10.29 -13.40
N ALA A 94 9.63 -10.11 -12.08
CA ALA A 94 8.99 -8.96 -11.48
C ALA A 94 9.58 -7.67 -12.05
N GLY A 95 8.71 -6.79 -12.55
CA GLY A 95 9.12 -5.53 -13.15
C GLY A 95 9.20 -4.38 -12.14
N ASP A 96 9.07 -3.17 -12.68
CA ASP A 96 9.04 -1.92 -11.92
C ASP A 96 7.59 -1.47 -11.60
N ALA A 97 7.46 -0.24 -11.09
CA ALA A 97 6.18 0.33 -10.69
C ALA A 97 5.17 0.52 -11.84
N THR A 98 5.62 0.47 -13.11
CA THR A 98 4.75 0.63 -14.28
C THR A 98 4.00 -0.65 -14.65
N LYS A 99 4.34 -1.78 -14.01
CA LYS A 99 3.67 -3.06 -14.26
C LYS A 99 2.20 -3.01 -13.88
N THR A 100 1.35 -3.38 -14.82
CA THR A 100 -0.10 -3.54 -14.62
C THR A 100 -0.52 -5.01 -14.47
N ILE A 101 0.32 -5.95 -14.94
CA ILE A 101 0.15 -7.41 -14.83
C ILE A 101 1.48 -8.08 -14.49
N LEU A 102 1.43 -9.35 -14.06
CA LEU A 102 2.63 -10.20 -13.95
C LEU A 102 3.23 -10.46 -15.34
N THR A 103 4.52 -10.75 -15.40
CA THR A 103 5.18 -11.02 -16.69
C THR A 103 4.63 -12.29 -17.34
N ASN A 104 4.41 -13.34 -16.55
CA ASN A 104 3.62 -14.50 -16.96
C ASN A 104 2.87 -15.06 -15.76
N GLU A 105 1.57 -14.81 -15.71
CA GLU A 105 0.72 -15.27 -14.63
C GLU A 105 0.35 -16.76 -14.81
N THR A 106 0.61 -17.56 -13.78
CA THR A 106 0.38 -19.02 -13.81
C THR A 106 -0.81 -19.45 -12.96
N ASP A 107 -1.11 -18.72 -11.89
CA ASP A 107 -2.23 -19.00 -11.00
C ASP A 107 -2.69 -17.74 -10.27
N ARG A 108 -3.98 -17.68 -9.94
CA ARG A 108 -4.64 -16.60 -9.21
C ARG A 108 -5.65 -17.17 -8.25
N GLN A 109 -5.52 -16.80 -6.98
CA GLN A 109 -6.34 -17.31 -5.89
C GLN A 109 -7.00 -16.16 -5.15
N ALA A 110 -8.22 -16.39 -4.67
CA ALA A 110 -8.90 -15.46 -3.79
C ALA A 110 -8.07 -15.25 -2.50
N GLY A 111 -7.81 -13.99 -2.19
CA GLY A 111 -7.11 -13.57 -0.98
C GLY A 111 -8.09 -13.39 0.18
N THR A 112 -7.69 -13.82 1.36
CA THR A 112 -8.40 -13.51 2.61
C THR A 112 -7.84 -12.20 3.17
N TYR A 113 -8.67 -11.16 3.19
CA TYR A 113 -8.37 -9.90 3.87
C TYR A 113 -8.49 -10.06 5.39
N ALA A 114 -7.59 -9.44 6.13
CA ALA A 114 -7.70 -9.29 7.58
C ALA A 114 -7.17 -7.93 8.04
N HIS A 115 -7.92 -7.31 8.95
CA HIS A 115 -7.56 -6.08 9.64
C HIS A 115 -8.18 -6.10 11.03
N THR A 116 -7.50 -5.49 11.99
CA THR A 116 -8.04 -5.28 13.34
C THR A 116 -8.33 -3.79 13.51
N GLU A 117 -9.55 -3.45 13.89
CA GLU A 117 -9.98 -2.07 14.10
C GLU A 117 -9.01 -1.33 15.04
N GLY A 118 -8.69 -0.08 14.70
CA GLY A 118 -7.75 0.76 15.46
C GLY A 118 -6.27 0.41 15.26
N THR A 119 -5.94 -0.60 14.47
CA THR A 119 -4.55 -0.89 14.09
C THR A 119 -4.15 -0.19 12.79
N LYS A 120 -2.86 -0.15 12.50
CA LYS A 120 -2.34 0.41 11.24
C LYS A 120 -1.91 -0.68 10.23
N ILE A 121 -2.32 -1.92 10.46
CA ILE A 121 -1.85 -3.09 9.71
C ILE A 121 -3.03 -3.82 9.10
N PHE A 122 -2.89 -4.23 7.85
CA PHE A 122 -3.81 -5.15 7.20
C PHE A 122 -3.03 -6.17 6.36
N THR A 123 -3.67 -7.31 6.10
CA THR A 123 -3.05 -8.41 5.37
C THR A 123 -3.97 -9.01 4.32
N PHE A 124 -3.37 -9.56 3.26
CA PHE A 124 -4.03 -10.50 2.35
C PHE A 124 -3.30 -11.84 2.39
N LYS A 125 -4.06 -12.94 2.41
CA LYS A 125 -3.49 -14.29 2.42
C LYS A 125 -4.13 -15.20 1.38
N ALA A 126 -3.32 -15.92 0.62
CA ALA A 126 -3.77 -16.96 -0.29
C ALA A 126 -2.83 -18.17 -0.25
N THR A 127 -3.35 -19.33 -0.61
CA THR A 127 -2.58 -20.57 -0.71
C THR A 127 -2.70 -21.14 -2.12
N PHE A 128 -1.55 -21.44 -2.72
CA PHE A 128 -1.42 -22.05 -4.03
C PHE A 128 -0.98 -23.50 -3.86
N THR A 129 -1.47 -24.39 -4.73
CA THR A 129 -1.16 -25.82 -4.70
C THR A 129 -0.38 -26.24 -5.94
N ASN A 130 0.52 -27.21 -5.81
CA ASN A 130 1.32 -27.73 -6.92
C ASN A 130 2.10 -26.63 -7.67
N VAL A 131 2.76 -25.75 -6.92
CA VAL A 131 3.49 -24.62 -7.50
C VAL A 131 4.76 -25.14 -8.16
N VAL A 132 4.86 -24.91 -9.47
CA VAL A 132 6.02 -25.23 -10.28
C VAL A 132 6.63 -23.92 -10.77
N ALA A 133 7.72 -23.51 -10.12
CA ALA A 133 8.57 -22.38 -10.52
C ALA A 133 8.01 -20.94 -10.36
N ALA A 134 7.26 -20.64 -9.31
CA ALA A 134 6.85 -19.24 -9.04
C ALA A 134 8.06 -18.34 -8.73
N THR A 135 8.12 -17.15 -9.35
CA THR A 135 9.20 -16.15 -9.22
C THR A 135 8.68 -14.74 -8.95
N GLU A 136 7.39 -14.48 -9.13
CA GLU A 136 6.77 -13.19 -8.87
C GLU A 136 5.37 -13.36 -8.26
N TYR A 137 4.88 -12.30 -7.63
CA TYR A 137 3.49 -12.23 -7.16
C TYR A 137 2.93 -10.81 -7.31
N GLY A 138 1.61 -10.71 -7.31
CA GLY A 138 0.92 -9.43 -7.19
C GLY A 138 -0.46 -9.58 -6.52
N CYS A 139 -0.95 -8.50 -5.91
CA CYS A 139 -2.32 -8.42 -5.39
C CYS A 139 -3.19 -7.63 -6.37
N PHE A 140 -4.40 -8.12 -6.66
CA PHE A 140 -5.28 -7.59 -7.69
C PHE A 140 -6.73 -7.43 -7.20
N ASN A 141 -7.46 -6.53 -7.83
CA ASN A 141 -8.89 -6.29 -7.59
C ASN A 141 -9.84 -7.03 -8.55
N ASP A 142 -9.32 -7.91 -9.42
CA ASP A 142 -10.10 -8.68 -10.39
C ASP A 142 -9.76 -10.18 -10.33
N PRO A 143 -10.75 -11.10 -10.38
CA PRO A 143 -10.50 -12.54 -10.42
C PRO A 143 -9.91 -13.04 -11.75
N THR A 144 -9.98 -12.25 -12.82
CA THR A 144 -9.58 -12.66 -14.16
C THR A 144 -8.06 -12.58 -14.30
N ILE A 145 -7.46 -13.64 -14.86
CA ILE A 145 -6.03 -13.71 -15.16
C ILE A 145 -5.66 -12.55 -16.10
N ASN A 146 -4.55 -11.85 -15.80
CA ASN A 146 -4.08 -10.68 -16.55
C ASN A 146 -5.06 -9.49 -16.62
N ALA A 147 -5.96 -9.35 -15.64
CA ALA A 147 -6.86 -8.20 -15.52
C ALA A 147 -6.81 -7.58 -14.11
N GLY A 148 -7.46 -6.42 -13.99
CA GLY A 148 -7.54 -5.62 -12.77
C GLY A 148 -6.29 -4.78 -12.53
N ASP A 149 -6.41 -3.91 -11.54
CA ASP A 149 -5.31 -3.10 -11.03
C ASP A 149 -4.46 -3.92 -10.08
N MET A 150 -3.15 -3.91 -10.29
CA MET A 150 -2.19 -4.58 -9.43
C MET A 150 -1.72 -3.64 -8.34
N LEU A 151 -2.13 -3.84 -7.08
CA LEU A 151 -1.73 -2.99 -5.95
C LEU A 151 -0.21 -2.96 -5.77
N ASN A 152 0.44 -4.11 -5.86
CA ASN A 152 1.85 -4.26 -5.53
C ASN A 152 2.45 -5.48 -6.24
N ILE A 153 3.77 -5.48 -6.32
CA ILE A 153 4.55 -6.57 -6.92
C ILE A 153 5.82 -6.85 -6.12
N ALA A 154 6.29 -8.09 -6.10
CA ALA A 154 7.70 -8.38 -5.82
C ALA A 154 8.18 -9.64 -6.55
N GLY A 155 9.48 -9.65 -6.86
CA GLY A 155 10.18 -10.82 -7.37
C GLY A 155 10.91 -11.58 -6.25
N PHE A 156 11.10 -12.87 -6.47
CA PHE A 156 11.83 -13.78 -5.60
C PHE A 156 12.48 -14.90 -6.41
N SER A 157 13.44 -15.61 -5.81
CA SER A 157 14.02 -16.81 -6.42
C SER A 157 12.95 -17.88 -6.64
N SER A 158 13.02 -18.58 -7.78
CA SER A 158 12.05 -19.60 -8.17
C SER A 158 11.70 -20.57 -7.04
N ILE A 159 10.40 -20.80 -6.85
CA ILE A 159 9.81 -21.65 -5.81
C ILE A 159 9.09 -22.83 -6.47
N THR A 160 9.44 -24.04 -6.03
CA THR A 160 8.72 -25.27 -6.39
C THR A 160 8.36 -26.01 -5.12
N VAL A 161 7.05 -26.14 -4.85
CA VAL A 161 6.50 -26.73 -3.62
C VAL A 161 5.09 -27.27 -3.86
N ASP A 162 4.66 -28.24 -3.05
CA ASP A 162 3.29 -28.76 -3.13
C ASP A 162 2.27 -27.74 -2.61
N SER A 163 2.66 -26.87 -1.67
CA SER A 163 1.82 -25.77 -1.19
C SER A 163 2.65 -24.53 -0.88
N LEU A 164 2.20 -23.38 -1.40
CA LEU A 164 2.77 -22.06 -1.14
C LEU A 164 1.70 -21.17 -0.52
N GLU A 165 1.86 -20.82 0.75
CA GLU A 165 1.08 -19.76 1.38
C GLU A 165 1.80 -18.42 1.20
N ILE A 166 1.08 -17.43 0.67
CA ILE A 166 1.53 -16.05 0.54
C ILE A 166 0.71 -15.21 1.52
N GLU A 167 1.40 -14.52 2.42
CA GLU A 167 0.82 -13.53 3.33
C GLU A 167 1.46 -12.17 3.05
N VAL A 168 0.68 -11.24 2.51
CA VAL A 168 1.10 -9.87 2.23
C VAL A 168 0.66 -9.01 3.39
N THR A 169 1.55 -8.17 3.90
CA THR A 169 1.28 -7.26 5.01
C THR A 169 1.55 -5.84 4.57
N PHE A 170 0.61 -4.95 4.84
CA PHE A 170 0.76 -3.52 4.66
C PHE A 170 0.69 -2.82 6.01
N THR A 171 1.48 -1.77 6.17
CA THR A 171 1.53 -0.93 7.38
C THR A 171 1.42 0.53 6.98
N LEU A 172 0.43 1.21 7.57
CA LEU A 172 0.28 2.66 7.54
C LEU A 172 1.13 3.27 8.67
N SER A 173 1.90 4.31 8.40
CA SER A 173 2.78 4.93 9.40
C SER A 173 2.95 6.42 9.21
#